data_AF-A0A1Y1MHJ7-F1
#
_entry.id   AF-A0A1Y1MHJ7-F1
#
_cell.length_a   1.000
_cell.length_b   1.000
_cell.length_c   1.000
_cell.angle_alpha   90.00
_cell.angle_beta   90.00
_cell.angle_gamma   90.00
#
_symmetry.space_group_name_H-M   'P 1'
#
loop_
_entity.id
_entity.type
_entity.pdbx_description
1 polymer ?
#
loop_
_entity_poly.entity_id
_entity_poly.type
_entity_poly.pdbx_seq_one_letter_code
_entity_poly.pdbx_strand_id
1 'polypeptide(L)'
;MELHSVLVECNNNNDIYTNSGLQFSQYVLINSNVLTSYLQEHSFNKWFNDIAPGIMHIYPFSSVNEPKLRIVARDADKTSVRSARVVACFICNNILVSSQKYLKDWAVDCDGNQRRETLSLFFILKAASVVQQQTSNDEKKDLNKALNELLIISTSPQFLSIGQEVYIESTPFGNRAFLNSYSQGVVSNIFGEQNSLLLTDCSSTPGSEGSPVYIKTR
;
A
#
# COMPACT_ATOMS: atom_id res chain seq x y z
N MET A 1 -5.59 -17.81 -0.21
CA MET A 1 -5.07 -16.74 0.67
C MET A 1 -6.18 -15.72 0.81
N GLU A 2 -6.53 -15.35 2.04
CA GLU A 2 -7.46 -14.24 2.27
C GLU A 2 -6.68 -12.92 2.24
N LEU A 3 -7.29 -11.92 1.61
CA LEU A 3 -6.77 -10.56 1.49
C LEU A 3 -7.66 -9.67 2.33
N HIS A 4 -7.06 -8.94 3.27
CA HIS A 4 -7.80 -8.10 4.22
C HIS A 4 -7.16 -6.73 4.32
N SER A 5 -7.96 -5.73 4.64
CA SER A 5 -7.47 -4.39 4.95
C SER A 5 -6.91 -4.36 6.37
N VAL A 6 -5.81 -3.64 6.56
CA VAL A 6 -5.24 -3.35 7.88
C VAL A 6 -4.91 -1.87 7.98
N LEU A 7 -4.86 -1.35 9.20
CA LEU A 7 -4.34 -0.02 9.45
C LEU A 7 -2.83 -0.10 9.70
N VAL A 8 -2.07 0.76 9.05
CA VAL A 8 -0.64 0.93 9.26
C VAL A 8 -0.41 2.30 9.90
N GLU A 9 0.35 2.31 10.99
CA GLU A 9 0.73 3.51 11.70
C GLU A 9 2.25 3.70 11.62
N CYS A 10 2.70 4.90 11.26
CA CYS A 10 4.09 5.32 11.32
C CYS A 10 4.24 6.40 12.38
N ASN A 11 5.05 6.14 13.40
CA ASN A 11 5.40 7.15 14.40
C ASN A 11 6.65 7.90 13.94
N ASN A 12 6.51 9.22 13.73
CA ASN A 12 7.61 10.10 13.37
C ASN A 12 7.49 11.42 14.15
N ASN A 13 8.54 11.80 14.90
CA ASN A 13 8.65 13.06 15.64
C ASN A 13 7.41 13.47 16.46
N ASN A 14 6.84 12.53 17.22
CA ASN A 14 5.62 12.64 18.05
C ASN A 14 4.28 12.67 17.29
N ASP A 15 4.31 12.72 15.96
CA ASP A 15 3.13 12.55 15.12
C ASP A 15 2.93 11.09 14.75
N ILE A 16 1.67 10.70 14.59
CA ILE A 16 1.28 9.37 14.13
C ILE A 16 0.59 9.54 12.78
N TYR A 17 1.27 9.07 11.74
CA TYR A 17 0.72 9.01 10.38
C TYR A 17 0.06 7.65 10.19
N THR A 18 -1.11 7.64 9.56
CA THR A 18 -1.94 6.44 9.48
C THR A 18 -2.55 6.29 8.10
N ASN A 19 -2.48 5.08 7.54
CA ASN A 19 -3.18 4.73 6.29
C ASN A 19 -3.56 3.26 6.30
N SER A 20 -4.43 2.89 5.37
CA SER A 20 -4.78 1.50 5.11
C SER A 20 -3.63 0.77 4.41
N GLY A 21 -3.70 -0.56 4.42
CA GLY A 21 -2.77 -1.44 3.75
C GLY A 21 -3.42 -2.76 3.43
N LEU A 22 -2.91 -3.44 2.42
CA LEU A 22 -3.37 -4.76 2.02
C LEU A 22 -2.54 -5.84 2.72
N GLN A 23 -3.13 -6.56 3.67
CA GLN A 23 -2.50 -7.74 4.25
C GLN A 23 -2.61 -8.94 3.31
N PHE A 24 -1.49 -9.57 3.02
CA PHE A 24 -1.40 -10.80 2.25
C PHE A 24 -0.36 -11.73 2.89
N SER A 25 -0.73 -12.97 3.19
CA SER A 25 0.12 -13.88 3.96
C SER A 25 0.60 -13.21 5.27
N GLN A 26 1.90 -13.19 5.54
CA GLN A 26 2.53 -12.50 6.67
C GLN A 26 3.00 -11.06 6.36
N TYR A 27 2.68 -10.55 5.18
CA TYR A 27 3.15 -9.27 4.68
C TYR A 27 2.00 -8.27 4.56
N VAL A 28 2.35 -6.99 4.48
CA VAL A 28 1.42 -5.91 4.21
C VAL A 28 1.96 -5.03 3.09
N LEU A 29 1.19 -4.82 2.03
CA LEU A 29 1.49 -3.88 0.97
C LEU A 29 0.89 -2.53 1.33
N ILE A 30 1.70 -1.47 1.28
CA ILE A 30 1.27 -0.10 1.53
C ILE A 30 1.73 0.83 0.41
N ASN A 31 0.98 1.91 0.20
CA ASN A 31 1.46 3.06 -0.53
C ASN A 31 2.39 3.92 0.37
N SER A 32 3.32 4.64 -0.24
CA SER A 32 4.31 5.47 0.47
C SER A 32 3.75 6.64 1.29
N ASN A 33 2.47 6.99 1.15
CA ASN A 33 1.84 8.11 1.87
C ASN A 33 2.05 8.05 3.40
N VAL A 34 2.00 6.87 4.01
CA VAL A 34 2.21 6.72 5.47
C VAL A 34 3.65 7.00 5.91
N LEU A 35 4.59 6.93 4.96
CA LEU A 35 6.03 7.17 5.17
C LEU A 35 6.48 8.54 4.65
N THR A 36 5.58 9.38 4.12
CA THR A 36 5.98 10.63 3.45
C THR A 36 6.79 11.55 4.36
N SER A 37 6.35 11.79 5.60
CA SER A 37 7.08 12.65 6.56
C SER A 37 8.47 12.10 6.86
N TYR A 38 8.55 10.80 7.15
CA TYR A 38 9.80 10.09 7.41
C TYR A 38 10.78 10.22 6.23
N LEU A 39 10.29 9.96 5.01
CA LEU A 39 11.12 10.02 3.81
C LEU A 39 11.64 11.44 3.50
N GLN A 40 10.84 12.47 3.79
CA GLN A 40 11.24 13.87 3.60
C GLN A 40 12.45 14.22 4.47
N GLU A 41 12.45 13.79 5.73
CA GLU A 41 13.57 14.01 6.67
C GLU A 41 14.84 13.27 6.25
N HIS A 42 14.68 12.09 5.62
CA HIS A 42 15.77 11.22 5.21
C HIS A 42 16.18 11.37 3.72
N SER A 43 16.03 12.57 3.15
CA SER A 43 16.49 12.89 1.78
C SER A 43 15.80 12.07 0.67
N PHE A 44 14.47 12.01 0.67
CA PHE A 44 13.65 11.28 -0.33
C PHE A 44 14.16 11.39 -1.76
N ASN A 45 14.53 12.58 -2.26
CA ASN A 45 14.91 12.74 -3.67
C ASN A 45 16.11 11.88 -4.06
N LYS A 46 17.12 11.83 -3.19
CA LYS A 46 18.29 11.00 -3.45
C LYS A 46 17.90 9.52 -3.45
N TRP A 47 17.20 9.11 -2.39
CA TRP A 47 16.75 7.73 -2.20
C TRP A 47 15.82 7.24 -3.33
N PHE A 48 14.86 8.07 -3.75
CA PHE A 48 13.91 7.74 -4.82
C PHE A 48 14.59 7.60 -6.18
N ASN A 49 15.55 8.50 -6.48
CA ASN A 49 16.30 8.44 -7.74
C ASN A 49 17.25 7.24 -7.82
N ASP A 50 17.67 6.68 -6.68
CA ASP A 50 18.51 5.48 -6.63
C ASP A 50 17.70 4.19 -6.92
N ILE A 51 16.36 4.26 -6.90
CA ILE A 51 15.46 3.13 -7.13
C ILE A 51 15.01 3.11 -8.59
N ALA A 52 15.47 2.10 -9.33
CA ALA A 52 14.99 1.86 -10.69
C ALA A 52 13.50 1.42 -10.71
N PRO A 53 12.61 2.10 -11.48
CA PRO A 53 11.22 1.69 -11.65
C PRO A 53 11.08 0.25 -12.19
N GLY A 54 10.07 -0.47 -11.70
CA GLY A 54 9.80 -1.86 -12.06
C GLY A 54 10.74 -2.89 -11.41
N ILE A 55 11.78 -2.45 -10.69
CA ILE A 55 12.67 -3.33 -9.94
C ILE A 55 12.29 -3.29 -8.46
N MET A 56 12.19 -4.47 -7.84
CA MET A 56 11.98 -4.60 -6.40
C MET A 56 13.31 -4.49 -5.66
N HIS A 57 13.37 -3.58 -4.68
CA HIS A 57 14.53 -3.37 -3.83
C HIS A 57 14.25 -3.95 -2.44
N ILE A 58 15.11 -4.85 -1.99
CA ILE A 58 14.96 -5.58 -0.73
C ILE A 58 15.77 -4.87 0.37
N TYR A 59 15.19 -4.75 1.56
CA TYR A 59 15.74 -4.00 2.70
C TYR A 59 16.18 -2.57 2.34
N PRO A 60 15.22 -1.71 1.95
CA PRO A 60 15.54 -0.36 1.48
C PRO A 60 16.07 0.58 2.58
N PHE A 61 16.01 0.16 3.84
CA PHE A 61 16.46 0.92 4.99
C PHE A 61 17.54 0.15 5.75
N SER A 62 18.51 0.89 6.30
CA SER A 62 19.44 0.33 7.27
C SER A 62 18.75 0.17 8.62
N SER A 63 19.27 -0.72 9.47
CA SER A 63 18.72 -0.95 10.81
C SER A 63 18.69 0.31 11.70
N VAL A 64 19.55 1.29 11.42
CA VAL A 64 19.63 2.56 12.16
C VAL A 64 18.57 3.56 11.70
N ASN A 65 18.18 3.51 10.43
CA ASN A 65 17.22 4.41 9.80
C ASN A 65 15.96 3.63 9.37
N GLU A 66 15.45 2.76 10.25
CA GLU A 66 14.23 2.01 9.97
C GLU A 66 13.01 2.76 10.55
N PRO A 67 11.96 3.02 9.75
CA PRO A 67 10.76 3.69 10.24
C PRO A 67 10.04 2.85 11.30
N LYS A 68 9.52 3.51 12.34
CA LYS A 68 8.79 2.87 13.44
C LYS A 68 7.34 2.59 13.04
N LEU A 69 7.11 1.41 12.46
CA LEU A 69 5.82 1.01 11.93
C LEU A 69 5.07 0.06 12.85
N ARG A 70 3.73 0.19 12.88
CA ARG A 70 2.82 -0.75 13.53
C ARG A 70 1.69 -1.13 12.57
N ILE A 71 1.33 -2.41 12.58
CA ILE A 71 0.15 -2.94 11.90
C ILE A 71 -0.93 -3.14 12.96
N VAL A 72 -2.08 -2.51 12.75
CA VAL A 72 -3.28 -2.66 13.57
C VAL A 72 -4.32 -3.41 12.73
N ALA A 73 -4.75 -4.56 13.24
CA ALA A 73 -5.75 -5.40 12.58
C ALA A 73 -6.88 -5.73 13.55
N ARG A 74 -8.12 -5.77 13.06
CA ARG A 74 -9.29 -6.21 13.82
C ARG A 74 -9.73 -7.58 13.31
N ASP A 75 -9.73 -8.55 14.20
CA ASP A 75 -10.27 -9.89 13.97
C ASP A 75 -11.46 -10.09 14.93
N ALA A 76 -12.64 -10.27 14.35
CA ALA A 76 -13.92 -10.19 15.05
C ALA A 76 -13.98 -8.96 15.97
N ASP A 77 -13.99 -9.16 17.29
CA ASP A 77 -14.07 -8.10 18.31
C ASP A 77 -12.72 -7.75 18.95
N LYS A 78 -11.61 -8.33 18.46
CA LYS A 78 -10.27 -8.12 19.03
C LYS A 78 -9.40 -7.30 18.10
N THR A 79 -8.89 -6.20 18.61
CA THR A 79 -7.85 -5.40 17.93
C THR A 79 -6.47 -5.89 18.36
N SER A 80 -5.64 -6.25 17.39
CA SER A 80 -4.24 -6.59 17.58
C SER A 80 -3.34 -5.47 17.05
N VAL A 81 -2.22 -5.23 17.73
CA VAL A 81 -1.19 -4.27 17.31
C VAL A 81 0.14 -5.01 17.26
N ARG A 82 0.81 -4.98 16.11
CA ARG A 82 2.09 -5.66 15.88
C ARG A 82 3.09 -4.67 15.34
N SER A 83 4.30 -4.63 15.88
CA SER A 83 5.40 -3.88 15.26
C SER A 83 5.68 -4.45 13.87
N ALA A 84 6.08 -3.60 12.94
CA ALA A 84 6.37 -4.00 11.57
C ALA A 84 7.65 -3.34 11.08
N ARG A 85 8.27 -3.97 10.10
CA ARG A 85 9.50 -3.49 9.48
C ARG A 85 9.41 -3.56 7.97
N VAL A 86 10.16 -2.71 7.28
CA VAL A 86 10.11 -2.64 5.81
C VAL A 86 11.03 -3.70 5.23
N VAL A 87 10.48 -4.62 4.43
CA VAL A 87 11.27 -5.70 3.81
C VAL A 87 11.60 -5.44 2.36
N ALA A 88 10.77 -4.67 1.68
CA ALA A 88 10.98 -4.32 0.28
C ALA A 88 10.28 -3.00 -0.07
N CYS A 89 10.72 -2.41 -1.18
CA CYS A 89 10.00 -1.35 -1.86
C CYS A 89 10.10 -1.53 -3.37
N PHE A 90 9.17 -0.92 -4.10
CA PHE A 90 9.24 -0.84 -5.56
C PHE A 90 8.50 0.40 -6.06
N ILE A 91 8.93 0.89 -7.22
CA ILE A 91 8.23 1.94 -7.96
C ILE A 91 7.48 1.27 -9.10
N CYS A 92 6.16 1.44 -9.14
CA CYS A 92 5.31 0.94 -10.21
C CYS A 92 5.42 1.86 -11.43
N ASN A 93 6.11 1.39 -12.49
CA ASN A 93 6.33 2.18 -13.69
C ASN A 93 5.02 2.60 -14.39
N ASN A 94 4.03 1.70 -14.45
CA ASN A 94 2.75 2.01 -15.09
C ASN A 94 2.01 3.14 -14.37
N ILE A 95 1.99 3.14 -13.03
CA ILE A 95 1.39 4.22 -12.24
C ILE A 95 2.22 5.50 -12.37
N LEU A 96 3.56 5.42 -12.37
CA LEU A 96 4.44 6.58 -12.53
C LEU A 96 4.21 7.30 -13.87
N VAL A 97 4.20 6.56 -14.98
CA VAL A 97 3.93 7.12 -16.31
C VAL A 97 2.50 7.67 -16.39
N SER A 98 1.53 6.94 -15.84
CA SER A 98 0.12 7.36 -15.86
C SER A 98 -0.12 8.61 -15.03
N SER A 99 0.49 8.74 -13.86
CA SER A 99 0.34 9.92 -13.01
C SER A 99 0.92 11.17 -13.66
N GLN A 100 2.07 11.04 -14.33
CA GLN A 100 2.69 12.13 -15.09
C GLN A 100 1.88 12.55 -16.33
N LYS A 101 1.13 11.62 -16.93
CA LYS A 101 0.35 11.88 -18.16
C LYS A 101 -1.06 12.39 -17.85
N TYR A 102 -1.78 11.74 -16.94
CA TYR A 102 -3.21 11.98 -16.72
C TYR A 102 -3.50 12.82 -15.47
N LEU A 103 -2.65 12.75 -14.45
CA LEU A 103 -2.84 13.47 -13.18
C LEU A 103 -2.01 14.76 -13.10
N LYS A 104 -1.33 15.14 -14.19
CA LYS A 104 -0.47 16.34 -14.23
C LYS A 104 -1.26 17.62 -13.96
N ASP A 105 -2.48 17.68 -14.49
CA ASP A 105 -3.37 18.84 -14.40
C ASP A 105 -4.42 18.67 -13.31
N TRP A 106 -4.47 17.49 -12.67
CA TRP A 106 -5.35 17.26 -11.53
C TRP A 106 -4.78 17.98 -10.31
N ALA A 107 -5.51 18.98 -9.84
CA ALA A 107 -5.24 19.72 -8.62
C ALA A 107 -5.62 18.86 -7.39
N VAL A 108 -5.00 17.69 -7.24
CA VAL A 108 -5.06 16.93 -5.99
C VAL A 108 -4.10 17.63 -5.02
N ASP A 109 -4.65 18.49 -4.17
CA ASP A 109 -3.99 19.21 -3.08
C ASP A 109 -2.64 19.85 -3.46
N CYS A 110 -2.73 20.97 -4.15
CA CYS A 110 -1.61 21.81 -4.64
C CYS A 110 -0.75 22.48 -3.55
N ASP A 111 -0.79 22.01 -2.30
CA ASP A 111 0.01 22.57 -1.20
C ASP A 111 1.47 22.11 -1.26
N GLY A 112 2.09 22.03 -2.46
CA GLY A 112 3.54 21.90 -2.71
C GLY A 112 4.30 20.72 -2.05
N ASN A 113 3.66 19.97 -1.16
CA ASN A 113 4.28 19.08 -0.18
C ASN A 113 3.97 17.61 -0.46
N GLN A 114 2.85 17.31 -1.12
CA GLN A 114 2.57 15.96 -1.59
C GLN A 114 3.21 15.73 -2.96
N ARG A 115 4.23 14.88 -2.96
CA ARG A 115 5.03 14.55 -4.14
C ARG A 115 4.31 13.50 -4.96
N ARG A 116 3.93 13.81 -6.20
CA ARG A 116 3.21 12.87 -7.10
C ARG A 116 3.94 11.54 -7.30
N GLU A 117 5.25 11.55 -7.12
CA GLU A 117 6.11 10.39 -7.10
C GLU A 117 5.67 9.34 -6.06
N THR A 118 5.07 9.76 -4.93
CA THR A 118 4.61 8.88 -3.85
C THR A 118 3.46 7.96 -4.28
N LEU A 119 2.64 8.38 -5.26
CA LEU A 119 1.54 7.58 -5.80
C LEU A 119 2.03 6.27 -6.43
N SER A 120 3.23 6.30 -7.02
CA SER A 120 3.84 5.15 -7.69
C SER A 120 4.73 4.31 -6.78
N LEU A 121 5.02 4.78 -5.57
CA LEU A 121 5.95 4.14 -4.65
C LEU A 121 5.20 3.29 -3.61
N PHE A 122 5.58 2.03 -3.54
CA PHE A 122 4.99 1.05 -2.64
C PHE A 122 6.05 0.41 -1.76
N PHE A 123 5.64 0.04 -0.55
CA PHE A 123 6.46 -0.68 0.41
C PHE A 123 5.77 -1.97 0.84
N ILE A 124 6.58 -2.98 1.12
CA ILE A 124 6.13 -4.24 1.70
C ILE A 124 6.66 -4.30 3.13
N LEU A 125 5.76 -4.52 4.06
CA LEU A 125 6.04 -4.67 5.47
C LEU A 125 5.95 -6.13 5.87
N LYS A 126 6.73 -6.53 6.87
CA LYS A 126 6.57 -7.80 7.58
C LYS A 126 6.33 -7.49 9.05
N ALA A 127 5.32 -8.11 9.64
CA ALA A 127 5.11 -8.02 11.07
C ALA A 127 6.32 -8.64 11.80
N ALA A 128 6.84 -7.95 12.80
CA ALA A 128 7.90 -8.47 13.65
C ALA A 128 7.34 -9.66 14.45
N SER A 129 7.78 -10.88 14.11
CA SER A 129 7.58 -12.06 14.96
C SER A 129 8.67 -12.08 16.04
N VAL A 130 8.30 -12.50 17.25
CA VAL A 130 9.22 -12.69 18.38
C VAL A 130 10.17 -13.88 18.16
N VAL A 131 9.93 -14.70 17.13
CA VAL A 131 10.62 -15.99 16.96
C VAL A 131 11.21 -16.15 15.56
N GLN A 132 12.53 -16.38 15.55
CA GLN A 132 13.46 -16.80 14.48
C GLN A 132 14.17 -15.72 13.65
N GLN A 133 15.49 -15.68 13.81
CA GLN A 133 16.45 -15.14 12.84
C GLN A 133 16.37 -15.97 11.55
N GLN A 134 15.38 -15.70 10.69
CA GLN A 134 15.41 -16.20 9.32
C GLN A 134 16.59 -15.55 8.59
N THR A 135 17.31 -16.33 7.77
CA THR A 135 18.36 -15.74 6.94
C THR A 135 17.74 -14.82 5.88
N SER A 136 18.49 -13.80 5.45
CA SER A 136 18.05 -12.86 4.40
C SER A 136 17.57 -13.57 3.12
N ASN A 137 18.19 -14.72 2.78
CA ASN A 137 17.83 -15.51 1.60
C ASN A 137 16.50 -16.25 1.76
N ASP A 138 16.22 -16.80 2.94
CA ASP A 138 14.95 -17.49 3.21
C ASP A 138 13.79 -16.50 3.15
N GLU A 139 13.97 -15.31 3.74
CA GLU A 139 12.94 -14.26 3.70
C GLU A 139 12.64 -13.78 2.28
N LYS A 140 13.66 -13.64 1.43
CA LYS A 140 13.46 -13.28 0.02
C LYS A 140 12.68 -14.36 -0.72
N LYS A 141 12.96 -15.63 -0.45
CA LYS A 141 12.24 -16.76 -1.04
C LYS A 141 10.78 -16.80 -0.59
N ASP A 142 10.53 -16.60 0.70
CA ASP A 142 9.19 -16.54 1.29
C ASP A 142 8.38 -15.35 0.73
N LEU A 143 9.02 -14.18 0.59
CA LEU A 143 8.39 -12.99 0.01
C LEU A 143 8.01 -13.25 -1.46
N ASN A 144 8.92 -13.80 -2.26
CA ASN A 144 8.63 -14.13 -3.65
C ASN A 144 7.47 -15.13 -3.77
N LYS A 145 7.40 -16.11 -2.87
CA LYS A 145 6.27 -17.05 -2.83
C LYS A 145 4.95 -16.32 -2.54
N ALA A 146 4.91 -15.47 -1.52
CA ALA A 146 3.72 -14.70 -1.17
C ALA A 146 3.27 -13.74 -2.29
N LEU A 147 4.22 -13.11 -2.98
CA LEU A 147 3.94 -12.24 -4.12
C LEU A 147 3.40 -13.01 -5.33
N ASN A 148 3.94 -14.21 -5.60
CA ASN A 148 3.40 -15.06 -6.66
C ASN A 148 1.98 -15.52 -6.35
N GLU A 149 1.68 -15.84 -5.09
CA GLU A 149 0.31 -16.17 -4.65
C GLU A 149 -0.63 -14.96 -4.83
N LEU A 150 -0.18 -13.75 -4.44
CA LEU A 150 -0.93 -12.52 -4.66
C LEU A 150 -1.17 -12.26 -6.15
N LEU A 151 -0.16 -12.48 -6.98
CA LEU A 151 -0.25 -12.33 -8.44
C LEU A 151 -1.31 -13.29 -9.00
N ILE A 152 -1.26 -14.58 -8.67
CA ILE A 152 -2.22 -15.59 -9.15
C ILE A 152 -3.67 -15.19 -8.79
N ILE A 153 -3.90 -14.69 -7.57
CA ILE A 153 -5.22 -14.25 -7.13
C ILE A 153 -5.65 -13.00 -7.91
N SER A 154 -4.74 -12.05 -8.12
CA SER A 154 -5.03 -10.78 -8.81
C SER A 154 -5.17 -10.94 -10.33
N THR A 155 -4.52 -11.95 -10.93
CA THR A 155 -4.58 -12.25 -12.38
C THR A 155 -5.55 -13.36 -12.72
N SER A 156 -6.30 -13.87 -11.74
CA SER A 156 -7.41 -14.79 -12.01
C SER A 156 -8.35 -14.12 -13.03
N PRO A 157 -8.92 -14.86 -13.99
CA PRO A 157 -9.65 -14.30 -15.13
C PRO A 157 -10.99 -13.68 -14.71
N GLN A 158 -10.92 -12.56 -14.01
CA GLN A 158 -12.01 -11.65 -13.76
C GLN A 158 -11.72 -10.43 -14.61
N PHE A 159 -12.38 -10.35 -15.76
CA PHE A 159 -12.31 -9.15 -16.58
C PHE A 159 -12.97 -8.02 -15.81
N LEU A 160 -12.17 -7.08 -15.31
CA LEU A 160 -12.69 -5.84 -14.76
C LEU A 160 -13.35 -5.07 -15.91
N SER A 161 -14.61 -4.73 -15.76
CA SER A 161 -15.42 -4.07 -16.79
C SER A 161 -16.09 -2.83 -16.22
N ILE A 162 -16.29 -1.82 -17.07
CA ILE A 162 -17.04 -0.61 -16.71
C ILE A 162 -18.48 -1.01 -16.33
N GLY A 163 -18.98 -0.46 -15.23
CA GLY A 163 -20.28 -0.78 -14.63
C GLY A 163 -20.27 -1.96 -13.66
N GLN A 164 -19.13 -2.64 -13.48
CA GLN A 164 -19.01 -3.75 -12.53
C GLN A 164 -19.01 -3.25 -11.08
N GLU A 165 -19.75 -3.92 -10.20
CA GLU A 165 -19.74 -3.63 -8.77
C GLU A 165 -18.36 -3.93 -8.16
N VAL A 166 -17.85 -2.96 -7.41
CA VAL A 166 -16.60 -3.07 -6.66
C VAL A 166 -16.79 -2.58 -5.22
N TYR A 167 -15.93 -3.07 -4.34
CA TYR A 167 -15.97 -2.81 -2.90
C TYR A 167 -14.56 -2.44 -2.45
N ILE A 168 -14.45 -1.42 -1.60
CA ILE A 168 -13.18 -1.03 -0.98
C ILE A 168 -13.30 -1.30 0.51
N GLU A 169 -12.40 -2.13 1.04
CA GLU A 169 -12.25 -2.32 2.49
C GLU A 169 -11.11 -1.44 3.00
N SER A 170 -11.41 -0.51 3.89
CA SER A 170 -10.44 0.50 4.32
C SER A 170 -10.58 0.86 5.79
N THR A 171 -9.68 1.75 6.24
CA THR A 171 -9.75 2.44 7.52
C THR A 171 -9.88 3.95 7.30
N PRO A 172 -11.11 4.46 7.07
CA PRO A 172 -11.37 5.88 6.89
C PRO A 172 -10.71 6.75 7.96
N PHE A 173 -10.13 7.87 7.52
CA PHE A 173 -9.43 8.86 8.35
C PHE A 173 -8.24 8.28 9.13
N GLY A 174 -7.80 7.07 8.80
CA GLY A 174 -6.77 6.35 9.56
C GLY A 174 -7.16 6.07 11.01
N ASN A 175 -8.46 6.11 11.33
CA ASN A 175 -8.95 5.98 12.68
C ASN A 175 -9.31 4.52 12.98
N ARG A 176 -8.71 3.98 14.06
CA ARG A 176 -8.93 2.61 14.53
C ARG A 176 -10.40 2.24 14.76
N ALA A 177 -11.27 3.21 15.04
CA ALA A 177 -12.71 2.97 15.19
C ALA A 177 -13.32 2.40 13.88
N PHE A 178 -12.86 2.89 12.73
CA PHE A 178 -13.36 2.57 11.40
C PHE A 178 -12.60 1.43 10.71
N LEU A 179 -11.85 0.60 11.45
CA LEU A 179 -11.23 -0.61 10.90
C LEU A 179 -12.28 -1.48 10.19
N ASN A 180 -11.90 -1.99 9.01
CA ASN A 180 -12.70 -2.87 8.17
C ASN A 180 -14.02 -2.20 7.69
N SER A 181 -13.98 -0.89 7.44
CA SER A 181 -15.12 -0.19 6.85
C SER A 181 -15.19 -0.47 5.35
N TYR A 182 -16.40 -0.69 4.83
CA TYR A 182 -16.63 -0.96 3.43
C TYR A 182 -17.30 0.22 2.74
N SER A 183 -16.79 0.56 1.55
CA SER A 183 -17.51 1.37 0.56
C SER A 183 -17.83 0.50 -0.64
N GLN A 184 -19.04 0.64 -1.19
CA GLN A 184 -19.46 0.01 -2.42
C GLN A 184 -19.64 1.06 -3.52
N GLY A 185 -19.38 0.66 -4.76
CA GLY A 185 -19.58 1.47 -5.94
C GLY A 185 -19.45 0.62 -7.20
N VAL A 186 -19.19 1.28 -8.32
CA VAL A 186 -18.98 0.67 -9.62
C VAL A 186 -17.69 1.16 -10.27
N VAL A 187 -17.17 0.35 -11.18
CA VAL A 187 -16.11 0.78 -12.09
C VAL A 187 -16.66 1.82 -13.05
N SER A 188 -16.27 3.07 -12.88
CA SER A 188 -16.67 4.18 -13.74
C SER A 188 -15.81 4.27 -15.00
N ASN A 189 -14.51 3.95 -14.88
CA ASN A 189 -13.59 3.91 -16.02
C ASN A 189 -12.33 3.09 -15.69
N ILE A 190 -11.64 2.60 -16.72
CA ILE A 190 -10.34 1.93 -16.62
C ILE A 190 -9.41 2.62 -17.61
N PHE A 191 -8.27 3.14 -17.15
CA PHE A 191 -7.37 3.95 -17.96
C PHE A 191 -5.93 3.86 -17.44
N GLY A 192 -5.02 4.65 -18.03
CA GLY A 192 -3.61 4.59 -17.69
C GLY A 192 -2.83 3.59 -18.56
N GLU A 193 -1.51 3.61 -18.38
CA GLU A 193 -0.61 2.66 -19.02
C GLU A 193 -0.96 1.23 -18.58
N GLN A 194 -1.18 0.34 -19.56
CA GLN A 194 -1.62 -1.04 -19.32
C GLN A 194 -2.84 -1.17 -18.37
N ASN A 195 -3.80 -0.24 -18.43
CA ASN A 195 -5.00 -0.23 -17.58
C ASN A 195 -4.69 -0.20 -16.08
N SER A 196 -3.61 0.51 -15.68
CA SER A 196 -3.13 0.57 -14.31
C SER A 196 -3.93 1.47 -13.35
N LEU A 197 -4.87 2.27 -13.87
CA LEU A 197 -5.71 3.16 -13.06
C LEU A 197 -7.19 2.77 -13.19
N LEU A 198 -7.85 2.72 -12.03
CA LEU A 198 -9.28 2.48 -11.89
C LEU A 198 -9.97 3.75 -11.41
N LEU A 199 -10.97 4.22 -12.14
CA LEU A 199 -11.91 5.23 -11.66
C LEU A 199 -13.17 4.54 -11.12
N THR A 200 -13.57 4.88 -9.91
CA THR A 200 -14.78 4.36 -9.27
C THR A 200 -15.48 5.47 -8.50
N ASP A 201 -16.78 5.33 -8.31
CA ASP A 201 -17.62 6.19 -7.47
C ASP A 201 -17.69 5.72 -6.00
N CYS A 202 -16.93 4.67 -5.63
CA CYS A 202 -16.72 4.31 -4.23
C CYS A 202 -16.26 5.54 -3.43
N SER A 203 -16.88 5.76 -2.27
CA SER A 203 -16.44 6.78 -1.33
C SER A 203 -15.04 6.42 -0.80
N SER A 204 -14.07 7.27 -1.12
CA SER A 204 -12.71 7.20 -0.58
C SER A 204 -12.47 8.44 0.27
N THR A 205 -11.95 8.22 1.47
CA THR A 205 -11.59 9.28 2.42
C THR A 205 -10.08 9.27 2.65
N PRO A 206 -9.46 10.38 3.07
CA PRO A 206 -8.08 10.35 3.56
C PRO A 206 -7.90 9.23 4.60
N GLY A 207 -6.79 8.52 4.59
CA GLY A 207 -6.56 7.32 5.40
C GLY A 207 -6.92 5.99 4.72
N SER A 208 -7.72 6.02 3.65
CA SER A 208 -8.09 4.84 2.86
C SER A 208 -7.03 4.46 1.81
N GLU A 209 -5.96 5.23 1.65
CA GLU A 209 -4.87 4.94 0.71
C GLU A 209 -4.22 3.59 1.04
N GLY A 210 -3.90 2.81 0.01
CA GLY A 210 -3.36 1.45 0.16
C GLY A 210 -4.40 0.35 0.40
N SER A 211 -5.69 0.69 0.43
CA SER A 211 -6.78 -0.28 0.59
C SER A 211 -6.94 -1.20 -0.61
N PRO A 212 -7.27 -2.48 -0.38
CA PRO A 212 -7.68 -3.39 -1.46
C PRO A 212 -9.02 -3.00 -2.07
N VAL A 213 -9.15 -3.30 -3.37
CA VAL A 213 -10.40 -3.22 -4.12
C VAL A 213 -10.81 -4.63 -4.51
N TYR A 214 -12.04 -5.00 -4.17
CA TYR A 214 -12.62 -6.31 -4.44
C TYR A 214 -13.70 -6.21 -5.49
N ILE A 215 -13.76 -7.24 -6.32
CA ILE A 215 -14.87 -7.48 -7.22
C ILE A 215 -15.83 -8.44 -6.51
N LYS A 216 -17.14 -8.17 -6.59
CA LYS A 216 -18.13 -9.17 -6.18
C LYS A 216 -18.23 -10.24 -7.24
N THR A 217 -17.70 -11.43 -6.95
CA THR A 217 -17.98 -12.63 -7.73
C THR A 217 -19.46 -13.00 -7.55
N ARG A 218 -20.21 -13.03 -8.66
CA ARG A 218 -21.57 -13.59 -8.70
C ARG A 218 -21.55 -15.10 -8.43
#